data_AF-A0A2E4H0K0-F1
#
_entry.id   AF-A0A2E4H0K0-F1
#
_cell.length_a   1.000
_cell.length_b   1.000
_cell.length_c   1.000
_cell.angle_alpha   90.00
_cell.angle_beta   90.00
_cell.angle_gamma   90.00
#
_symmetry.space_group_name_H-M   'P 1'
#
loop_
_entity.id
_entity.type
_entity.pdbx_description
1 polymer ?
#
loop_
_entity_poly.entity_id
_entity_poly.type
_entity_poly.pdbx_seq_one_letter_code
_entity_poly.pdbx_strand_id
1 'polypeptide(L)'
;GRPIAGALNLKGGDSLFGRNWGCVADYKFLHFETCYYSAIEYAINHGLARVEAGTQGPHKLQRGYEPVQTRSAHWIPNPSFREAVARFLEQERVEESREMDYLGNETPYRQNVGDR
;
A
#
# COMPACT_ATOMS: atom_id res chain seq x y z
N GLY A 1 -14.54 6.74 -27.54
CA GLY A 1 -13.80 7.90 -27.01
C GLY A 1 -12.31 7.73 -27.24
N ARG A 2 -11.50 8.78 -27.02
CA ARG A 2 -10.02 8.71 -27.06
C ARG A 2 -9.47 8.46 -25.65
N PRO A 3 -8.60 7.46 -25.43
CA PRO A 3 -7.97 7.25 -24.12
C PRO A 3 -7.08 8.45 -23.72
N ILE A 4 -7.19 8.88 -22.46
CA ILE A 4 -6.40 10.00 -21.90
C ILE A 4 -5.46 9.58 -20.76
N ALA A 5 -5.66 8.39 -20.18
CA ALA A 5 -4.86 7.84 -19.11
C ALA A 5 -5.05 6.33 -18.99
N GLY A 6 -4.21 5.71 -18.15
CA GLY A 6 -4.35 4.31 -17.76
C GLY A 6 -3.60 4.01 -16.47
N ALA A 7 -4.06 2.97 -15.77
CA ALA A 7 -3.37 2.37 -14.64
C ALA A 7 -3.18 0.88 -14.90
N LEU A 8 -1.97 0.38 -14.63
CA LEU A 8 -1.62 -1.02 -14.68
C LEU A 8 -1.72 -1.62 -13.29
N ASN A 9 -2.56 -2.64 -13.16
CA ASN A 9 -2.72 -3.43 -11.96
C ASN A 9 -2.38 -4.89 -12.25
N LEU A 10 -1.77 -5.58 -11.29
CA LEU A 10 -1.58 -7.03 -11.33
C LEU A 10 -2.56 -7.70 -10.37
N LYS A 11 -3.30 -8.69 -10.85
CA LYS A 11 -4.18 -9.51 -10.01
C LYS A 11 -3.38 -10.70 -9.47
N GLY A 12 -3.32 -10.83 -8.15
CA GLY A 12 -2.82 -12.01 -7.45
C GLY A 12 -3.95 -12.96 -7.04
N GLY A 13 -3.75 -13.72 -5.96
CA GLY A 13 -4.77 -14.63 -5.42
C GLY A 13 -6.08 -13.89 -5.08
N ASP A 14 -6.11 -13.22 -3.94
CA ASP A 14 -7.27 -12.47 -3.42
C ASP A 14 -7.05 -10.95 -3.46
N SER A 15 -6.00 -10.49 -4.14
CA SER A 15 -5.47 -9.13 -4.02
C SER A 15 -5.22 -8.49 -5.37
N LEU A 16 -5.44 -7.18 -5.46
CA LEU A 16 -5.07 -6.36 -6.63
C LEU A 16 -3.89 -5.44 -6.30
N PHE A 17 -2.83 -5.47 -7.10
CA PHE A 17 -1.62 -4.70 -6.85
C PHE A 17 -1.44 -3.61 -7.91
N GLY A 18 -1.52 -2.34 -7.49
CA GLY A 18 -1.20 -1.21 -8.36
C GLY A 18 0.29 -1.16 -8.71
N ARG A 19 0.61 -0.84 -9.97
CA ARG A 19 2.01 -0.77 -10.45
C ARG A 19 2.35 0.58 -11.06
N ASN A 20 1.79 0.87 -12.21
CA ASN A 20 2.12 2.05 -12.99
C ASN A 20 0.84 2.80 -13.31
N TRP A 21 0.94 4.12 -13.40
CA TRP A 21 -0.13 4.96 -13.95
C TRP A 21 0.49 6.00 -14.88
N GLY A 22 -0.30 6.48 -15.83
CA GLY A 22 0.12 7.56 -16.71
C GLY A 22 -1.07 8.25 -17.36
N CYS A 23 -0.86 9.49 -17.79
CA CYS A 23 -1.82 10.29 -18.51
C CYS A 23 -1.13 11.06 -19.65
N VAL A 24 -1.92 11.48 -20.64
CA VAL A 24 -1.43 12.24 -21.80
C VAL A 24 -1.34 13.75 -21.54
N ALA A 25 -1.91 14.23 -20.43
CA ALA A 25 -1.88 15.61 -19.98
C ALA A 25 -2.30 15.70 -18.50
N ASP A 26 -2.10 16.86 -17.87
CA ASP A 26 -2.54 17.08 -16.50
C ASP A 26 -4.05 17.27 -16.41
N TYR A 27 -4.68 16.39 -15.63
CA TYR A 27 -6.11 16.43 -15.35
C TYR A 27 -6.34 16.40 -13.84
N LYS A 28 -7.14 17.35 -13.35
CA LYS A 28 -7.49 17.42 -11.94
C LYS A 28 -8.17 16.12 -11.52
N PHE A 29 -7.68 15.52 -10.44
CA PHE A 29 -8.19 14.29 -9.83
C PHE A 29 -8.10 12.99 -10.64
N LEU A 30 -7.56 13.00 -11.86
CA LEU A 30 -7.53 11.79 -12.71
C LEU A 30 -6.68 10.66 -12.11
N HIS A 31 -5.61 11.00 -11.39
CA HIS A 31 -4.84 10.02 -10.61
C HIS A 31 -5.69 9.31 -9.55
N PHE A 32 -6.57 10.05 -8.85
CA PHE A 32 -7.46 9.47 -7.84
C PHE A 32 -8.45 8.49 -8.47
N GLU A 33 -9.09 8.91 -9.55
CA GLU A 33 -10.04 8.08 -10.27
C GLU A 33 -9.39 6.77 -10.75
N THR A 34 -8.28 6.89 -11.48
CA THR A 34 -7.65 5.74 -12.16
C THR A 34 -6.90 4.80 -11.21
N CYS A 35 -6.24 5.34 -10.18
CA CYS A 35 -5.35 4.55 -9.32
C CYS A 35 -6.03 4.06 -8.02
N TYR A 36 -7.18 4.63 -7.67
CA TYR A 36 -7.84 4.34 -6.41
C TYR A 36 -9.29 3.90 -6.62
N TYR A 37 -10.16 4.80 -7.08
CA TYR A 37 -11.60 4.49 -7.14
C TYR A 37 -11.91 3.37 -8.12
N SER A 38 -11.40 3.46 -9.35
CA SER A 38 -11.55 2.40 -10.35
C SER A 38 -10.93 1.07 -9.90
N ALA A 39 -9.79 1.10 -9.19
CA ALA A 39 -9.12 -0.11 -8.70
C ALA A 39 -9.89 -0.78 -7.56
N ILE A 40 -10.44 0.02 -6.63
CA ILE A 40 -11.30 -0.45 -5.53
C ILE A 40 -12.60 -1.01 -6.07
N GLU A 41 -13.26 -0.30 -7.00
CA GLU A 41 -14.48 -0.78 -7.65
C GLU A 41 -14.23 -2.12 -8.37
N TYR A 42 -13.13 -2.24 -9.11
CA TYR A 42 -12.74 -3.49 -9.73
C TYR A 42 -12.57 -4.62 -8.68
N ALA A 43 -11.89 -4.36 -7.57
CA ALA A 43 -11.67 -5.34 -6.52
C ALA A 43 -12.99 -5.83 -5.91
N ILE A 44 -13.91 -4.91 -5.58
CA ILE A 44 -15.25 -5.22 -5.05
C ILE A 44 -16.01 -6.11 -6.04
N ASN A 45 -16.07 -5.71 -7.32
CA ASN A 45 -16.81 -6.43 -8.35
C ASN A 45 -16.25 -7.84 -8.64
N HIS A 46 -14.99 -8.08 -8.32
CA HIS A 46 -14.32 -9.38 -8.53
C HIS A 46 -14.09 -10.17 -7.24
N GLY A 47 -14.66 -9.72 -6.11
CA GLY A 47 -14.53 -10.40 -4.81
C GLY A 47 -13.10 -10.47 -4.29
N LEU A 48 -12.25 -9.50 -4.65
CA LEU A 48 -10.90 -9.40 -4.11
C LEU A 48 -10.97 -8.77 -2.71
N ALA A 49 -10.23 -9.36 -1.76
CA ALA A 49 -10.26 -8.96 -0.35
C ALA A 49 -9.54 -7.63 -0.11
N ARG A 50 -8.56 -7.27 -0.95
CA ARG A 50 -7.77 -6.04 -0.77
C ARG A 50 -7.19 -5.48 -2.07
N VAL A 51 -6.93 -4.18 -2.04
CA VAL A 51 -6.15 -3.44 -3.03
C VAL A 51 -4.87 -2.95 -2.37
N GLU A 52 -3.73 -3.15 -3.03
CA GLU A 52 -2.43 -2.65 -2.57
C GLU A 52 -1.96 -1.51 -3.48
N ALA A 53 -1.91 -0.30 -2.94
CA ALA A 53 -1.40 0.90 -3.63
C ALA A 53 0.14 1.03 -3.56
N GLY A 54 0.84 -0.11 -3.42
CA GLY A 54 2.30 -0.19 -3.25
C GLY A 54 2.76 0.17 -1.84
N THR A 55 4.08 0.16 -1.63
CA THR A 55 4.74 0.47 -0.35
C THR A 55 5.04 1.97 -0.24
N GLN A 56 5.14 2.52 0.99
CA GLN A 56 5.62 3.88 1.32
C GLN A 56 4.58 5.01 1.36
N GLY A 57 4.76 5.90 2.34
CA GLY A 57 4.18 7.25 2.39
C GLY A 57 2.96 7.40 3.31
N PRO A 58 3.00 8.28 4.33
CA PRO A 58 1.87 8.52 5.24
C PRO A 58 0.65 9.12 4.52
N HIS A 59 0.86 9.72 3.35
CA HIS A 59 -0.19 10.26 2.50
C HIS A 59 -1.22 9.22 2.03
N LYS A 60 -0.93 7.91 2.14
CA LYS A 60 -1.85 6.83 1.76
C LYS A 60 -3.05 6.71 2.69
N LEU A 61 -2.91 7.12 3.95
CA LEU A 61 -4.02 7.14 4.92
C LEU A 61 -5.15 8.03 4.43
N GLN A 62 -4.83 9.25 3.97
CA GLN A 62 -5.79 10.19 3.40
C GLN A 62 -6.44 9.71 2.09
N ARG A 63 -5.89 8.65 1.49
CA ARG A 63 -6.42 8.03 0.26
C ARG A 63 -7.20 6.75 0.54
N GLY A 64 -7.45 6.43 1.80
CA GLY A 64 -8.26 5.29 2.23
C GLY A 64 -7.50 3.98 2.39
N TYR A 65 -6.17 4.00 2.53
CA TYR A 65 -5.38 2.81 2.83
C TYR A 65 -4.90 2.84 4.27
N GLU A 66 -5.29 1.84 5.04
CA GLU A 66 -4.79 1.64 6.40
C GLU A 66 -3.33 1.16 6.38
N PRO A 67 -2.54 1.51 7.41
CA PRO A 67 -1.21 0.96 7.56
C PRO A 67 -1.29 -0.54 7.84
N VAL A 68 -0.59 -1.33 7.03
CA VAL A 68 -0.51 -2.80 7.20
C VAL A 68 0.95 -3.23 7.13
N GLN A 69 1.37 -4.04 8.10
CA GLN A 69 2.72 -4.60 8.10
C GLN A 69 2.90 -5.50 6.88
N THR A 70 3.90 -5.18 6.06
CA THR A 70 4.27 -6.00 4.90
C THR A 70 5.61 -6.66 5.15
N ARG A 71 5.77 -7.91 4.70
CA ARG A 71 7.00 -8.67 4.90
C ARG A 71 7.70 -8.89 3.56
N SER A 72 9.02 -8.83 3.59
CA SER A 72 9.87 -9.18 2.45
C SER A 72 10.95 -10.17 2.90
N ALA A 73 11.42 -11.00 1.97
CA ALA A 73 12.44 -12.00 2.23
C ALA A 73 13.65 -11.71 1.33
N HIS A 74 14.83 -11.62 1.94
CA HIS A 74 16.07 -11.25 1.24
C HIS A 74 17.15 -12.28 1.52
N TRP A 75 17.71 -12.86 0.47
CA TRP A 75 18.92 -13.67 0.58
C TRP A 75 20.15 -12.78 0.47
N ILE A 76 20.91 -12.68 1.56
CA ILE A 76 22.14 -11.87 1.62
C ILE A 76 23.32 -12.82 1.82
N PRO A 77 24.07 -13.19 0.77
CA PRO A 77 25.12 -14.21 0.87
C PRO A 77 26.34 -13.73 1.66
N ASN A 78 26.67 -12.44 1.60
CA ASN A 78 27.78 -11.87 2.34
C ASN A 78 27.44 -11.79 3.85
N PRO A 79 28.20 -12.46 4.75
CA PRO A 79 27.86 -12.51 6.17
C PRO A 79 27.93 -11.14 6.87
N SER A 80 28.95 -10.32 6.58
CA SER A 80 29.10 -9.02 7.25
C SER A 80 28.03 -8.03 6.83
N PHE A 81 27.63 -8.07 5.55
CA PHE A 81 26.53 -7.24 5.07
C PHE A 81 25.19 -7.70 5.64
N ARG A 82 24.95 -9.02 5.73
CA ARG A 82 23.76 -9.58 6.38
C ARG A 82 23.64 -9.11 7.82
N GLU A 83 24.73 -9.12 8.57
CA GLU A 83 24.76 -8.66 9.95
C GLU A 83 24.49 -7.15 10.07
N ALA A 84 25.07 -6.34 9.18
CA ALA A 84 24.81 -4.91 9.13
C ALA A 84 23.32 -4.59 8.88
N VAL A 85 22.71 -5.27 7.91
CA VAL A 85 21.26 -5.16 7.63
C VAL A 85 20.45 -5.64 8.84
N ALA A 86 20.80 -6.79 9.44
CA ALA A 86 20.08 -7.32 10.60
C ALA A 86 20.08 -6.35 11.81
N ARG A 87 21.21 -5.69 12.09
CA ARG A 87 21.30 -4.68 13.16
C ARG A 87 20.44 -3.45 12.86
N PHE A 88 20.43 -2.99 11.61
CA PHE A 88 19.57 -1.87 11.20
C PHE A 88 18.08 -2.22 11.37
N LEU A 89 17.67 -3.40 10.90
CA LEU A 89 16.29 -3.88 10.99
C LEU A 89 15.77 -3.99 12.42
N GLU A 90 16.64 -4.15 13.42
CA GLU A 90 16.23 -4.16 14.83
C GLU A 90 15.66 -2.81 15.26
N GLN A 91 16.30 -1.71 14.83
CA GLN A 91 15.82 -0.35 15.13
C GLN A 91 14.63 0.01 14.25
N GLU A 92 14.72 -0.29 12.95
CA GLU A 92 13.66 0.03 11.97
C GLU A 92 12.32 -0.61 12.37
N ARG A 93 12.30 -1.86 12.83
CA ARG A 93 11.05 -2.53 13.26
C ARG A 93 10.34 -1.81 14.41
N VAL A 94 11.11 -1.25 15.35
CA VAL A 94 10.54 -0.51 16.47
C VAL A 94 9.92 0.81 15.98
N GLU A 95 10.60 1.48 15.03
CA GLU A 95 10.13 2.72 14.44
C GLU A 95 8.89 2.50 13.56
N GLU A 96 8.91 1.49 12.67
CA GLU A 96 7.78 1.10 11.84
C GLU A 96 6.56 0.72 12.70
N SER A 97 6.74 -0.03 13.79
CA SER A 97 5.64 -0.37 14.69
C SER A 97 4.99 0.87 15.30
N ARG A 98 5.82 1.84 15.75
CA ARG A 98 5.31 3.10 16.31
C ARG A 98 4.59 3.94 15.27
N GLU A 99 5.11 4.00 14.04
CA GLU A 99 4.48 4.71 12.94
C GLU A 99 3.15 4.07 12.55
N MET A 100 3.08 2.73 12.49
CA MET A 100 1.84 2.00 12.25
C MET A 100 0.79 2.27 13.33
N ASP A 101 1.17 2.24 14.61
CA ASP A 101 0.27 2.53 15.73
C ASP A 101 -0.24 3.97 15.65
N TYR A 102 0.65 4.92 15.38
CA TYR A 102 0.30 6.34 15.21
C TYR A 102 -0.69 6.52 14.06
N LEU A 103 -0.36 6.03 12.86
CA LEU A 103 -1.23 6.15 11.68
C LEU A 103 -2.55 5.39 11.84
N GLY A 104 -2.56 4.28 12.57
CA GLY A 104 -3.76 3.50 12.89
C GLY A 104 -4.75 4.32 13.71
N ASN A 105 -4.26 5.11 14.68
CA ASN A 105 -5.08 6.00 15.50
C ASN A 105 -5.64 7.20 14.71
N GLU A 106 -5.02 7.57 13.60
CA GLU A 106 -5.46 8.65 12.70
C GLU A 106 -6.45 8.17 11.62
N THR A 107 -6.79 6.87 11.60
CA THR A 107 -7.79 6.34 10.65
C THR A 107 -9.18 6.93 10.94
N PRO A 108 -10.02 7.13 9.91
CA PRO A 108 -11.39 7.62 10.10
C PRO A 108 -12.35 6.55 10.63
N TYR A 109 -11.87 5.31 10.85
CA TYR A 109 -12.68 4.18 11.28
C TYR A 109 -12.83 4.15 12.79
N ARG A 110 -13.97 3.62 13.25
CA ARG A 110 -14.19 3.42 14.69
C ARG A 110 -13.22 2.36 15.19
N GLN A 111 -12.35 2.75 16.13
CA GLN A 111 -11.55 1.82 16.91
C GLN A 111 -12.51 0.98 17.77
N ASN A 112 -12.85 -0.22 17.33
CA ASN A 112 -13.64 -1.13 18.16
C ASN A 112 -12.73 -1.63 19.30
N VAL A 113 -12.88 -1.01 20.48
CA VAL A 113 -12.48 -1.63 21.74
C VAL A 113 -13.46 -2.77 22.01
N GLY A 114 -13.07 -4.01 21.70
CA GLY A 114 -13.88 -5.20 22.03
C GLY A 114 -13.47 -6.47 21.30
N ASP A 115 -12.78 -7.35 22.04
CA ASP A 115 -12.57 -8.79 21.89
C ASP A 115 -12.93 -9.49 20.56
N ARG A 116 -11.89 -10.06 19.93
CA ARG A 116 -11.92 -11.42 19.38
C ARG A 116 -10.60 -12.13 19.65
#